data_AF-A0A0M0JMH2-F1
#
_entry.id   AF-A0A0M0JMH2-F1
#
_cell.length_a   1.000
_cell.length_b   1.000
_cell.length_c   1.000
_cell.angle_alpha   90.00
_cell.angle_beta   90.00
_cell.angle_gamma   90.00
#
_symmetry.space_group_name_H-M   'P 1'
#
loop_
_entity.id
_entity.type
_entity.pdbx_description
1 polymer ?
#
loop_
_entity_poly.entity_id
_entity_poly.type
_entity_poly.pdbx_seq_one_letter_code
_entity_poly.pdbx_strand_id
1 'polypeptide(L)'
;MVLGYIREKIKEEGAAVTKPEEEKKAEGEEDEMPEELKHLSPEQQQTALKWRAAMLCGFGMMLILVFSDPMVGAMASVGRRLGVPGFYIAFVLAPLASNAPEIISGIPFPLKKTRKTITITLSMLEGAACMNNTFCLAIFMALIYFQGLVWKFSAETCAIVLVQVLVAGVALQPTQRLYHALFVFTLYPLSICFIAGLEAAGFD
;
A
#
# COMPACT_ATOMS: atom_id res chain seq x y z
N MET A 1 44.51 9.18 11.01
CA MET A 1 43.96 9.18 12.38
C MET A 1 42.46 9.51 12.39
N VAL A 2 42.03 10.63 11.77
CA VAL A 2 40.61 11.04 11.71
C VAL A 2 39.69 10.07 10.93
N LEU A 3 40.17 9.50 9.82
CA LEU A 3 39.41 8.52 9.02
C LEU A 3 39.18 7.18 9.74
N GLY A 4 40.07 6.80 10.66
CA GLY A 4 39.90 5.60 11.50
C GLY A 4 38.82 5.82 12.55
N TYR A 5 38.83 7.00 13.20
CA TYR A 5 37.84 7.39 14.20
C TYR A 5 36.42 7.49 13.60
N ILE A 6 36.27 8.07 12.41
CA ILE A 6 34.98 8.15 11.72
C ILE A 6 34.47 6.75 11.33
N ARG A 7 35.36 5.86 10.87
CA ARG A 7 35.00 4.48 10.52
C ARG A 7 34.58 3.67 11.75
N GLU A 8 35.24 3.85 12.90
CA GLU A 8 34.83 3.21 14.14
C GLU A 8 33.52 3.78 14.68
N LYS A 9 33.32 5.11 14.65
CA LYS A 9 32.08 5.73 15.10
C LYS A 9 30.87 5.31 14.26
N ILE A 10 31.03 5.18 12.94
CA ILE A 10 29.98 4.64 12.04
C ILE A 10 29.71 3.16 12.34
N LYS A 11 30.74 2.39 12.72
CA LYS A 11 30.60 0.98 13.07
C LYS A 11 29.93 0.79 14.43
N GLU A 12 30.23 1.64 15.42
CA GLU A 12 29.60 1.64 16.75
C GLU A 12 28.17 2.18 16.70
N GLU A 13 27.92 3.29 15.99
CA GLU A 13 26.57 3.84 15.83
C GLU A 13 25.69 2.96 14.93
N GLY A 14 26.28 2.30 13.91
CA GLY A 14 25.60 1.29 13.09
C GLY A 14 25.30 -0.02 13.83
N ALA A 15 26.17 -0.44 14.75
CA ALA A 15 25.95 -1.63 15.58
C ALA A 15 25.02 -1.37 16.79
N ALA A 16 24.92 -0.12 17.27
CA ALA A 16 24.05 0.24 18.38
C ALA A 16 22.57 0.43 17.98
N VAL A 17 22.27 0.58 16.68
CA VAL A 17 20.91 0.83 16.18
C VAL A 17 20.09 -0.46 15.97
N THR A 18 20.70 -1.63 16.01
CA THR A 18 19.96 -2.90 16.02
C THR A 18 20.60 -3.85 17.02
N LYS A 19 19.97 -4.02 18.20
CA LYS A 19 20.34 -5.07 19.13
C LYS A 19 20.15 -6.42 18.42
N PRO A 20 21.18 -7.29 18.33
CA PRO A 20 21.08 -8.61 17.69
C PRO A 20 19.98 -9.51 18.30
N GLU A 21 19.57 -9.23 19.53
CA GLU A 21 18.49 -9.94 20.21
C GLU A 21 17.09 -9.57 19.69
N GLU A 22 16.88 -8.35 19.19
CA GLU A 22 15.61 -7.94 18.56
C GLU A 22 15.47 -8.45 17.12
N GLU A 23 16.60 -8.63 16.42
CA GLU A 23 16.63 -9.32 15.12
C GLU A 23 16.21 -10.79 15.28
N LYS A 24 16.81 -11.51 16.23
CA LYS A 24 16.48 -12.92 16.51
C LYS A 24 15.05 -13.15 17.00
N LYS A 25 14.49 -12.26 17.82
CA LYS A 25 13.11 -12.43 18.34
C LYS A 25 12.05 -12.25 17.27
N ALA A 26 12.29 -11.44 16.26
CA ALA A 26 11.31 -11.19 15.20
C ALA A 26 11.54 -12.03 13.94
N GLU A 27 12.76 -12.53 13.66
CA GLU A 27 12.94 -13.59 12.66
C GLU A 27 12.29 -14.92 13.09
N GLY A 28 12.20 -15.19 14.40
CA GLY A 28 11.58 -16.42 14.93
C GLY A 28 10.06 -16.39 15.08
N GLU A 29 9.38 -15.27 14.82
CA GLU A 29 7.96 -15.08 15.15
C GLU A 29 7.03 -14.88 13.95
N GLU A 30 7.55 -14.80 12.72
CA GLU A 30 6.80 -14.16 11.61
C GLU A 30 6.64 -15.00 10.33
N ASP A 31 7.25 -16.18 10.25
CA ASP A 31 6.92 -17.20 9.25
C ASP A 31 6.82 -18.54 9.96
N GLU A 32 5.68 -18.80 10.62
CA GLU A 32 5.36 -20.17 11.01
C GLU A 32 5.21 -21.00 9.73
N MET A 33 6.31 -21.64 9.34
CA MET A 33 6.34 -22.57 8.21
C MET A 33 5.13 -23.50 8.33
N PRO A 34 4.31 -23.65 7.26
CA PRO A 34 3.15 -24.52 7.29
C PRO A 34 3.52 -25.88 7.88
N GLU A 35 2.70 -26.41 8.80
CA GLU A 35 3.03 -27.68 9.49
C GLU A 35 3.30 -28.83 8.51
N GLU A 36 2.64 -28.78 7.34
CA GLU A 36 2.83 -29.66 6.19
C GLU A 36 4.22 -29.59 5.55
N LEU A 37 5.02 -28.55 5.80
CA LEU A 37 6.35 -28.37 5.22
C LEU A 37 7.47 -28.60 6.26
N LYS A 38 7.15 -28.57 7.56
CA LYS A 38 8.15 -28.70 8.65
C LYS A 38 8.94 -30.03 8.61
N HIS A 39 8.41 -31.05 7.95
CA HIS A 39 9.03 -32.39 7.87
C HIS A 39 9.97 -32.59 6.67
N LEU A 40 10.03 -31.64 5.72
CA LEU A 40 10.86 -31.72 4.51
C LEU A 40 12.27 -31.15 4.73
N SER A 41 13.22 -31.45 3.83
CA SER A 41 14.55 -30.80 3.89
C SER A 41 14.44 -29.30 3.54
N PRO A 42 15.38 -28.43 3.99
CA PRO A 42 15.30 -26.98 3.74
C PRO A 42 15.18 -26.59 2.26
N GLU A 43 15.84 -27.32 1.36
CA GLU A 43 15.75 -27.08 -0.09
C GLU A 43 14.39 -27.49 -0.68
N GLN A 44 13.82 -28.60 -0.18
CA GLN A 44 12.49 -29.06 -0.55
C GLN A 44 11.40 -28.13 0.00
N GLN A 45 11.57 -27.61 1.21
CA GLN A 45 10.69 -26.61 1.83
C GLN A 45 10.60 -25.34 0.98
N GLN A 46 11.74 -24.78 0.57
CA GLN A 46 11.76 -23.57 -0.26
C GLN A 46 11.10 -23.79 -1.63
N THR A 47 11.34 -24.94 -2.25
CA THR A 47 10.77 -25.25 -3.57
C THR A 47 9.26 -25.45 -3.49
N ALA A 48 8.80 -26.21 -2.50
CA ALA A 48 7.37 -26.42 -2.25
C ALA A 48 6.65 -25.11 -1.89
N LEU A 49 7.29 -24.24 -1.09
CA LEU A 49 6.75 -22.94 -0.72
C LEU A 49 6.63 -22.02 -1.94
N LYS A 50 7.67 -21.93 -2.77
CA LYS A 50 7.63 -21.15 -4.03
C LYS A 50 6.52 -21.62 -4.96
N TRP A 51 6.37 -22.94 -5.13
CA TRP A 51 5.33 -23.51 -5.97
C TRP A 51 3.93 -23.26 -5.41
N ARG A 52 3.74 -23.44 -4.10
CA ARG A 52 2.48 -23.14 -3.42
C ARG A 52 2.11 -21.66 -3.55
N ALA A 53 3.07 -20.76 -3.33
CA ALA A 53 2.88 -19.33 -3.52
C ALA A 53 2.51 -19.00 -4.97
N ALA A 54 3.21 -19.56 -5.96
CA ALA A 54 2.91 -19.37 -7.36
C ALA A 54 1.49 -19.85 -7.74
N MET A 55 1.08 -21.03 -7.24
CA MET A 55 -0.28 -21.55 -7.46
C MET A 55 -1.35 -20.67 -6.82
N LEU A 56 -1.14 -20.22 -5.57
CA LEU A 56 -2.07 -19.34 -4.87
C LEU A 56 -2.19 -17.98 -5.56
N CYS A 57 -1.06 -17.38 -5.97
CA CYS A 57 -1.04 -16.13 -6.73
C CYS A 57 -1.75 -16.29 -8.08
N GLY A 58 -1.49 -17.37 -8.81
CA GLY A 58 -2.11 -17.65 -10.10
C GLY A 58 -3.63 -17.87 -9.97
N PHE A 59 -4.06 -18.63 -8.96
CA PHE A 59 -5.48 -18.83 -8.68
C PHE A 59 -6.17 -17.53 -8.26
N GLY A 60 -5.54 -16.75 -7.38
CA GLY A 60 -6.05 -15.43 -6.98
C GLY A 60 -6.18 -14.48 -8.17
N MET A 61 -5.19 -14.45 -9.06
CA MET A 61 -5.24 -13.67 -10.30
C MET A 61 -6.40 -14.12 -11.20
N MET A 62 -6.59 -15.41 -11.38
CA MET A 62 -7.72 -15.94 -12.15
C MET A 62 -9.07 -15.50 -11.56
N LEU A 63 -9.22 -15.56 -10.23
CA LEU A 63 -10.43 -15.08 -9.57
C LEU A 63 -10.64 -13.58 -9.79
N ILE A 64 -9.60 -12.76 -9.66
CA ILE A 64 -9.70 -11.32 -9.92
C ILE A 64 -10.17 -11.08 -11.36
N LEU A 65 -9.60 -11.77 -12.35
CA LEU A 65 -10.01 -11.61 -13.76
C LEU A 65 -11.47 -11.99 -14.01
N VAL A 66 -11.98 -13.03 -13.34
CA VAL A 66 -13.37 -13.49 -13.50
C VAL A 66 -14.36 -12.58 -12.76
N PHE A 67 -13.99 -12.06 -11.59
CA PHE A 67 -14.92 -11.36 -10.69
C PHE A 67 -14.81 -9.82 -10.72
N SER A 68 -13.80 -9.25 -11.38
CA SER A 68 -13.64 -7.78 -11.46
C SER A 68 -14.81 -7.10 -12.17
N ASP A 69 -15.22 -7.58 -13.34
CA ASP A 69 -16.32 -6.98 -14.09
C ASP A 69 -17.66 -7.04 -13.33
N PRO A 70 -18.07 -8.20 -12.76
CA PRO A 70 -19.23 -8.26 -11.87
C PRO A 70 -19.16 -7.30 -10.68
N MET A 71 -17.98 -7.17 -10.06
CA MET A 71 -17.78 -6.28 -8.91
C MET A 71 -18.01 -4.82 -9.29
N VAL A 72 -17.42 -4.35 -10.41
CA VAL A 72 -17.62 -2.99 -10.92
C VAL A 72 -19.10 -2.76 -11.26
N GLY A 73 -19.76 -3.73 -11.89
CA GLY A 73 -21.19 -3.66 -12.20
C GLY A 73 -22.07 -3.55 -10.94
N ALA A 74 -21.75 -4.30 -9.89
CA ALA A 74 -22.45 -4.22 -8.61
C ALA A 74 -22.28 -2.83 -7.97
N MET A 75 -21.05 -2.31 -7.91
CA MET A 75 -20.77 -0.96 -7.39
C MET A 75 -21.51 0.13 -8.18
N ALA A 76 -21.52 0.06 -9.52
CA ALA A 76 -22.27 0.99 -10.35
C ALA A 76 -23.79 0.91 -10.11
N SER A 77 -24.33 -0.29 -9.85
CA SER A 77 -25.74 -0.47 -9.51
C SER A 77 -26.08 0.15 -8.15
N VAL A 78 -25.17 0.05 -7.17
CA VAL A 78 -25.30 0.70 -5.85
C VAL A 78 -25.32 2.22 -6.03
N GLY A 79 -24.39 2.78 -6.81
CA GLY A 79 -24.36 4.22 -7.13
C GLY A 79 -25.69 4.71 -7.71
N ARG A 80 -26.22 4.02 -8.73
CA ARG A 80 -27.52 4.37 -9.34
C ARG A 80 -28.69 4.30 -8.36
N ARG A 81 -28.73 3.29 -7.48
CA ARG A 81 -29.82 3.14 -6.50
C ARG A 81 -29.76 4.18 -5.38
N LEU A 82 -28.56 4.62 -5.01
CA LEU A 82 -28.35 5.63 -3.97
C LEU A 82 -28.33 7.06 -4.53
N GLY A 83 -28.40 7.24 -5.85
CA GLY A 83 -28.28 8.56 -6.49
C GLY A 83 -26.86 9.16 -6.39
N VAL A 84 -25.84 8.33 -6.17
CA VAL A 84 -24.44 8.76 -6.02
C VAL A 84 -23.75 8.71 -7.38
N PRO A 85 -23.07 9.81 -7.81
CA PRO A 85 -22.31 9.83 -9.05
C PRO A 85 -21.25 8.71 -9.11
N GLY A 86 -21.02 8.18 -10.32
CA GLY A 86 -20.04 7.10 -10.54
C GLY A 86 -18.63 7.45 -10.10
N PHE A 87 -18.27 8.74 -10.17
CA PHE A 87 -17.02 9.26 -9.63
C PHE A 87 -16.80 8.88 -8.16
N TYR A 88 -17.75 9.18 -7.27
CA TYR A 88 -17.60 8.88 -5.84
C TYR A 88 -17.63 7.37 -5.55
N ILE A 89 -18.34 6.59 -6.36
CA ILE A 89 -18.26 5.12 -6.27
C ILE A 89 -16.84 4.64 -6.60
N ALA A 90 -16.24 5.14 -7.68
CA ALA A 90 -14.89 4.77 -8.09
C ALA A 90 -13.80 5.35 -7.15
N PHE A 91 -14.00 6.54 -6.59
CA PHE A 91 -13.01 7.25 -5.78
C PHE A 91 -13.07 6.90 -4.28
N VAL A 92 -14.23 6.46 -3.78
CA VAL A 92 -14.45 6.15 -2.36
C VAL A 92 -14.71 4.68 -2.15
N LEU A 93 -15.76 4.13 -2.79
CA LEU A 93 -16.21 2.78 -2.51
C LEU A 93 -15.24 1.72 -3.05
N ALA A 94 -14.77 1.88 -4.29
CA ALA A 94 -13.91 0.89 -4.93
C ALA A 94 -12.56 0.71 -4.20
N PRO A 95 -11.83 1.78 -3.81
CA PRO A 95 -10.57 1.62 -3.06
C PRO A 95 -10.79 1.03 -1.67
N LEU A 96 -11.88 1.39 -0.98
CA LEU A 96 -12.22 0.80 0.31
C LEU A 96 -12.49 -0.71 0.18
N ALA A 97 -13.29 -1.10 -0.80
CA ALA A 97 -13.62 -2.51 -1.01
C ALA A 97 -12.40 -3.34 -1.43
N SER A 98 -11.57 -2.81 -2.35
CA SER A 98 -10.42 -3.54 -2.89
C SER A 98 -9.29 -3.69 -1.89
N ASN A 99 -9.04 -2.70 -1.03
CA ASN A 99 -7.91 -2.73 -0.08
C ASN A 99 -8.30 -3.22 1.33
N ALA A 100 -9.60 -3.32 1.64
CA ALA A 100 -10.05 -3.76 2.96
C ALA A 100 -9.49 -5.13 3.40
N PRO A 101 -9.46 -6.18 2.54
CA PRO A 101 -8.92 -7.48 2.96
C PRO A 101 -7.45 -7.41 3.38
N GLU A 102 -6.64 -6.63 2.67
CA GLU A 102 -5.22 -6.41 2.96
C GLU A 102 -5.05 -5.74 4.33
N ILE A 103 -5.79 -4.67 4.58
CA ILE A 103 -5.76 -3.96 5.87
C ILE A 103 -6.19 -4.89 7.01
N ILE A 104 -7.32 -5.60 6.85
CA ILE A 104 -7.89 -6.45 7.91
C ILE A 104 -6.92 -7.57 8.28
N SER A 105 -6.32 -8.22 7.28
CA SER A 105 -5.34 -9.30 7.51
C SER A 105 -4.01 -8.79 8.06
N GLY A 106 -3.65 -7.52 7.80
CA GLY A 106 -2.43 -6.89 8.31
C GLY A 106 -2.52 -6.37 9.75
N ILE A 107 -3.71 -6.14 10.32
CA ILE A 107 -3.91 -5.58 11.67
C ILE A 107 -3.25 -6.38 12.82
N PRO A 108 -3.26 -7.73 12.84
CA PRO A 108 -2.67 -8.49 13.96
C PRO A 108 -1.18 -8.21 14.20
N PHE A 109 -0.45 -7.86 13.14
CA PHE A 109 0.99 -7.67 13.17
C PHE A 109 1.44 -6.43 13.97
N PRO A 110 0.95 -5.20 13.70
CA PRO A 110 1.28 -4.02 14.51
C PRO A 110 0.68 -4.09 15.93
N LEU A 111 -0.33 -4.94 16.19
CA LEU A 111 -0.91 -5.13 17.53
C LEU A 111 0.06 -5.78 18.53
N LYS A 112 1.18 -6.35 18.08
CA LYS A 112 2.30 -6.74 18.95
C LYS A 112 2.97 -5.53 19.64
N LYS A 113 2.67 -4.29 19.21
CA LYS A 113 3.09 -3.02 19.83
C LYS A 113 4.61 -2.87 20.03
N THR A 114 5.41 -3.52 19.21
CA THR A 114 6.87 -3.35 19.21
C THR A 114 7.28 -2.29 18.20
N ARG A 115 8.42 -1.63 18.42
CA ARG A 115 8.96 -0.68 17.44
C ARG A 115 9.20 -1.34 16.08
N LYS A 116 9.70 -2.58 16.07
CA LYS A 116 9.98 -3.34 14.85
C LYS A 116 8.69 -3.65 14.09
N THR A 117 7.69 -4.23 14.76
CA THR A 117 6.43 -4.61 14.08
C THR A 117 5.69 -3.39 13.53
N ILE A 118 5.66 -2.28 14.27
CA ILE A 118 5.08 -1.02 13.78
C ILE A 118 5.85 -0.48 12.57
N THR A 119 7.19 -0.49 12.63
CA THR A 119 8.03 0.02 11.52
C THR A 119 7.88 -0.82 10.26
N ILE A 120 7.84 -2.14 10.40
CA ILE A 120 7.63 -3.07 9.28
C ILE A 120 6.24 -2.85 8.67
N THR A 121 5.17 -2.74 9.49
CA THR A 121 3.83 -2.45 8.96
C THR A 121 3.77 -1.12 8.22
N LEU A 122 4.35 -0.05 8.78
CA LEU A 122 4.39 1.24 8.11
C LEU A 122 5.12 1.16 6.77
N SER A 123 6.27 0.49 6.74
CA SER A 123 7.04 0.29 5.50
C SER A 123 6.28 -0.55 4.47
N MET A 124 5.53 -1.56 4.93
CA MET A 124 4.68 -2.40 4.08
C MET A 124 3.52 -1.58 3.47
N LEU A 125 2.84 -0.76 4.29
CA LEU A 125 1.75 0.10 3.83
C LEU A 125 2.26 1.17 2.84
N GLU A 126 3.39 1.79 3.14
CA GLU A 126 4.04 2.76 2.25
C GLU A 126 4.45 2.11 0.92
N GLY A 127 5.06 0.93 0.98
CA GLY A 127 5.40 0.13 -0.20
C GLY A 127 4.18 -0.24 -1.03
N ALA A 128 3.11 -0.74 -0.41
CA ALA A 128 1.86 -1.10 -1.07
C ALA A 128 1.22 0.12 -1.76
N ALA A 129 1.16 1.27 -1.07
CA ALA A 129 0.64 2.51 -1.64
C ALA A 129 1.48 3.00 -2.83
N CYS A 130 2.82 2.96 -2.72
CA CYS A 130 3.70 3.37 -3.80
C CYS A 130 3.55 2.45 -5.03
N MET A 131 3.50 1.12 -4.82
CA MET A 131 3.31 0.16 -5.91
C MET A 131 1.95 0.33 -6.58
N ASN A 132 0.87 0.43 -5.80
CA ASN A 132 -0.48 0.59 -6.34
C ASN A 132 -0.57 1.89 -7.17
N ASN A 133 -0.10 3.01 -6.63
CA ASN A 133 -0.20 4.30 -7.32
C ASN A 133 0.66 4.35 -8.59
N THR A 134 1.90 3.87 -8.55
CA THR A 134 2.80 3.93 -9.72
C THR A 134 2.40 2.94 -10.80
N PHE A 135 2.06 1.70 -10.43
CA PHE A 135 1.69 0.66 -11.40
C PHE A 135 0.32 0.94 -12.02
N CYS A 136 -0.67 1.34 -11.22
CA CYS A 136 -2.00 1.70 -11.75
C CYS A 136 -1.93 2.94 -12.64
N LEU A 137 -1.13 3.96 -12.28
CA LEU A 137 -0.92 5.12 -13.14
C LEU A 137 -0.27 4.71 -14.47
N ALA A 138 0.73 3.83 -14.45
CA ALA A 138 1.38 3.33 -15.65
C ALA A 138 0.39 2.58 -16.57
N ILE A 139 -0.44 1.70 -16.01
CA ILE A 139 -1.50 1.01 -16.77
C ILE A 139 -2.52 2.00 -17.33
N PHE A 140 -2.97 2.97 -16.52
CA PHE A 140 -3.93 3.98 -16.94
C PHE A 140 -3.42 4.82 -18.11
N MET A 141 -2.16 5.28 -18.02
CA MET A 141 -1.50 6.02 -19.09
C MET A 141 -1.32 5.17 -20.35
N ALA A 142 -0.96 3.89 -20.20
CA ALA A 142 -0.87 2.96 -21.32
C ALA A 142 -2.23 2.80 -22.02
N LEU A 143 -3.32 2.65 -21.26
CA LEU A 143 -4.67 2.55 -21.82
C LEU A 143 -5.07 3.84 -22.57
N ILE A 144 -4.82 5.02 -21.99
CA ILE A 144 -5.10 6.29 -22.67
C ILE A 144 -4.35 6.39 -23.99
N TYR A 145 -3.06 6.05 -23.99
CA TYR A 145 -2.21 6.09 -25.18
C TYR A 145 -2.67 5.10 -26.25
N PHE A 146 -2.86 3.83 -25.91
CA PHE A 146 -3.20 2.79 -26.88
C PHE A 146 -4.67 2.85 -27.35
N GLN A 147 -5.58 3.37 -26.54
CA GLN A 147 -7.00 3.51 -26.89
C GLN A 147 -7.35 4.90 -27.46
N GLY A 148 -6.41 5.84 -27.49
CA GLY A 148 -6.63 7.19 -28.01
C GLY A 148 -7.66 8.00 -27.20
N LEU A 149 -7.73 7.79 -25.88
CA LEU A 149 -8.69 8.47 -25.02
C LEU A 149 -8.28 9.93 -24.78
N VAL A 150 -9.26 10.84 -24.78
CA VAL A 150 -9.02 12.26 -24.46
C VAL A 150 -8.91 12.40 -22.95
N TRP A 151 -7.86 13.08 -22.49
CA TRP A 151 -7.68 13.42 -21.09
C TRP A 151 -8.73 14.43 -20.61
N LYS A 152 -9.52 14.06 -19.58
CA LYS A 152 -10.63 14.87 -19.04
C LYS A 152 -10.69 14.88 -17.51
N PHE A 153 -9.56 14.63 -16.84
CA PHE A 153 -9.51 14.45 -15.38
C PHE A 153 -8.40 15.29 -14.75
N SER A 154 -8.31 16.58 -15.10
CA SER A 154 -7.20 17.43 -14.68
C SER A 154 -7.37 17.87 -13.24
N ALA A 155 -8.61 18.16 -12.80
CA ALA A 155 -8.91 18.49 -11.41
C ALA A 155 -8.56 17.34 -10.45
N GLU A 156 -8.97 16.12 -10.78
CA GLU A 156 -8.71 14.92 -9.99
C GLU A 156 -7.23 14.57 -9.97
N THR A 157 -6.55 14.69 -11.11
CA THR A 157 -5.11 14.41 -11.19
C THR A 157 -4.31 15.43 -10.37
N CYS A 158 -4.69 16.71 -10.41
CA CYS A 158 -4.09 17.73 -9.55
C CYS A 158 -4.28 17.40 -8.07
N ALA A 159 -5.47 16.96 -7.67
CA ALA A 159 -5.77 16.56 -6.30
C ALA A 159 -4.92 15.35 -5.86
N ILE A 160 -4.80 14.33 -6.71
CA ILE A 160 -4.00 13.12 -6.44
C ILE A 160 -2.52 13.50 -6.28
N VAL A 161 -1.96 14.30 -7.20
CA VAL A 161 -0.56 14.74 -7.13
C VAL A 161 -0.30 15.55 -5.86
N LEU A 162 -1.19 16.48 -5.51
CA LEU A 162 -1.06 17.28 -4.29
C LEU A 162 -1.04 16.38 -3.04
N VAL A 163 -2.02 15.47 -2.91
CA VAL A 163 -2.08 14.54 -1.77
C VAL A 163 -0.82 13.68 -1.72
N GLN A 164 -0.33 13.18 -2.86
CA GLN A 164 0.86 12.34 -2.91
C GLN A 164 2.11 13.09 -2.42
N VAL A 165 2.27 14.36 -2.79
CA VAL A 165 3.39 15.19 -2.33
C VAL A 165 3.31 15.43 -0.82
N LEU A 166 2.12 15.71 -0.30
CA LEU A 166 1.90 15.92 1.14
C LEU A 166 2.19 14.64 1.95
N VAL A 167 1.70 13.48 1.47
CA VAL A 167 1.97 12.18 2.09
C VAL A 167 3.45 11.81 1.99
N ALA A 168 4.13 12.11 0.88
CA ALA A 168 5.56 11.89 0.75
C ALA A 168 6.36 12.70 1.79
N GLY A 169 5.96 13.95 2.07
CA GLY A 169 6.57 14.75 3.12
C GLY A 169 6.48 14.12 4.51
N VAL A 170 5.38 13.41 4.80
CA VAL A 170 5.17 12.64 6.03
C VAL A 170 5.98 11.33 6.03
N ALA A 171 5.98 10.61 4.91
CA ALA A 171 6.72 9.35 4.73
C ALA A 171 8.24 9.54 4.92
N LEU A 172 8.77 10.66 4.45
CA LEU A 172 10.19 10.99 4.57
C LEU A 172 10.62 11.41 5.99
N GLN A 173 9.70 11.51 6.94
CA GLN A 173 10.05 11.84 8.32
C GLN A 173 10.72 10.64 9.01
N PRO A 174 11.82 10.85 9.75
CA PRO A 174 12.53 9.76 10.43
C PRO A 174 11.70 9.11 11.54
N THR A 175 10.69 9.82 12.06
CA THR A 175 9.76 9.29 13.06
C THR A 175 8.34 9.72 12.76
N GLN A 176 7.47 8.76 12.50
CA GLN A 176 6.04 9.00 12.40
C GLN A 176 5.38 8.95 13.78
N ARG A 177 4.37 9.81 13.96
CA ARG A 177 3.69 10.06 15.24
C ARG A 177 2.20 10.17 14.96
N LEU A 178 1.36 10.08 15.99
CA LEU A 178 -0.09 10.07 15.82
C LEU A 178 -0.64 11.28 15.05
N TYR A 179 -0.05 12.48 15.21
CA TYR A 179 -0.49 13.65 14.46
C TYR A 179 -0.23 13.54 12.95
N HIS A 180 0.80 12.80 12.53
CA HIS A 180 1.03 12.50 11.12
C HIS A 180 -0.10 11.64 10.56
N ALA A 181 -0.55 10.63 11.33
CA ALA A 181 -1.70 9.82 10.94
C ALA A 181 -2.99 10.64 10.87
N LEU A 182 -3.25 11.51 11.85
CA LEU A 182 -4.40 12.42 11.83
C LEU A 182 -4.36 13.35 10.62
N PHE A 183 -3.20 13.94 10.32
CA PHE A 183 -3.01 14.78 9.14
C PHE A 183 -3.30 14.02 7.85
N VAL A 184 -2.68 12.84 7.64
CA VAL A 184 -2.92 12.01 6.45
C VAL A 184 -4.40 11.61 6.34
N PHE A 185 -5.05 11.28 7.45
CA PHE A 185 -6.48 10.95 7.47
C PHE A 185 -7.35 12.13 7.01
N THR A 186 -7.00 13.37 7.39
CA THR A 186 -7.72 14.57 6.94
C THR A 186 -7.47 14.95 5.49
N LEU A 187 -6.38 14.50 4.87
CA LEU A 187 -6.12 14.78 3.45
C LEU A 187 -7.18 14.17 2.53
N TYR A 188 -7.81 13.07 2.93
CA TYR A 188 -8.83 12.40 2.13
C TYR A 188 -10.14 13.22 1.98
N PRO A 189 -10.81 13.67 3.05
CA PRO A 189 -11.97 14.56 2.89
C PRO A 189 -11.58 15.92 2.27
N LEU A 190 -10.38 16.43 2.56
CA LEU A 190 -9.90 17.68 1.97
C LEU A 190 -9.67 17.57 0.46
N SER A 191 -9.21 16.43 -0.04
CA SER A 191 -9.01 16.23 -1.48
C SER A 191 -10.34 16.24 -2.24
N ILE A 192 -11.40 15.69 -1.65
CA ILE A 192 -12.75 15.75 -2.24
C ILE A 192 -13.25 17.20 -2.30
N CYS A 193 -13.07 17.97 -1.22
CA CYS A 193 -13.41 19.40 -1.22
C CYS A 193 -12.59 20.20 -2.24
N PHE A 194 -11.31 19.85 -2.41
CA PHE A 194 -10.43 20.48 -3.38
C PHE A 194 -10.87 20.20 -4.83
N ILE A 195 -11.25 18.96 -5.15
CA ILE A 195 -11.81 18.59 -6.46
C ILE A 195 -13.07 19.42 -6.74
N ALA A 196 -14.03 19.45 -5.81
CA ALA A 196 -15.25 20.24 -5.96
C ALA A 196 -14.97 21.74 -6.16
N GLY A 197 -13.92 22.27 -5.51
CA GLY A 197 -13.49 23.66 -5.70
C GLY A 197 -12.87 23.93 -7.07
N LEU A 198 -12.07 23.00 -7.60
CA LEU A 198 -11.47 23.10 -8.93
C LEU A 198 -12.52 22.99 -10.04
N GLU A 199 -13.46 22.05 -9.91
CA GLU A 199 -14.61 21.92 -10.83
C GLU A 199 -15.44 23.21 -10.85
N ALA A 200 -15.72 23.80 -9.68
CA ALA A 200 -16.45 25.07 -9.59
C ALA A 200 -15.69 26.25 -10.22
N ALA A 201 -14.36 26.16 -10.31
CA ALA A 201 -13.51 27.15 -10.98
C ALA A 201 -13.37 26.91 -12.49
N GLY A 202 -14.01 25.87 -13.05
CA GLY A 202 -14.00 25.55 -14.47
C GLY A 202 -12.80 24.71 -14.92
N PHE A 203 -12.12 24.03 -13.98
CA PHE A 203 -11.17 22.98 -14.33
C PHE A 203 -11.95 21.68 -14.58
N ASP A 204 -11.73 21.07 -15.75
CA ASP A 204 -12.16 19.72 -16.09
C ASP A 204 -11.26 18.66 -15.41
#